data_AF-A0A0X3TP30-F1
#
_entry.id   AF-A0A0X3TP30-F1
#
_cell.length_a   1.000
_cell.length_b   1.000
_cell.length_c   1.000
_cell.angle_alpha   90.00
_cell.angle_beta   90.00
_cell.angle_gamma   90.00
#
_symmetry.space_group_name_H-M   'P 1'
#
loop_
_entity.id
_entity.type
_entity.pdbx_description
1 polymer ?
#
loop_
_entity_poly.entity_id
_entity_poly.type
_entity_poly.pdbx_seq_one_letter_code
_entity_poly.pdbx_strand_id
1 'polypeptide(L)' 'MPNQERPPKRTEKLQLMLDVEELKVIDDWRFENRLPSRAAAIRELIRRGLNTDEFEEPPTEIPSGEFRVVDDSE' A
#
# COMPACT_ATOMS: atom_id res chain seq x y z
N MET A 1 0.48 -42.77 -1.37
CA MET A 1 -0.04 -41.55 -2.01
C MET A 1 0.67 -40.37 -1.37
N PRO A 2 1.44 -39.55 -2.10
CA PRO A 2 2.11 -38.40 -1.51
C PRO A 2 1.07 -37.34 -1.12
N ASN A 3 1.13 -36.91 0.14
CA ASN A 3 0.29 -35.88 0.72
C ASN A 3 0.60 -34.55 0.00
N GLN A 4 -0.36 -34.01 -0.73
CA GLN A 4 -0.21 -32.75 -1.46
C GLN A 4 -0.37 -31.59 -0.47
N GLU A 5 0.69 -31.32 0.29
CA GLU A 5 0.82 -30.12 1.13
C GLU A 5 0.74 -28.89 0.23
N ARG A 6 -0.44 -28.28 0.11
CA ARG A 6 -0.54 -26.91 -0.41
C ARG A 6 0.21 -26.04 0.60
N PRO A 7 1.34 -25.40 0.24
CA PRO A 7 2.00 -24.53 1.20
C PRO A 7 0.98 -23.45 1.58
N PRO A 8 0.86 -23.11 2.88
CA PRO A 8 -0.01 -22.02 3.28
C PRO A 8 0.40 -20.79 2.48
N LYS A 9 -0.56 -20.08 1.87
CA LYS A 9 -0.31 -18.78 1.26
C LYS A 9 0.26 -17.88 2.36
N ARG A 10 1.58 -17.81 2.46
CA ARG A 10 2.30 -17.14 3.54
C ARG A 10 2.03 -15.66 3.37
N THR A 11 1.01 -15.17 4.07
CA THR A 11 0.69 -13.76 4.10
C THR A 11 1.58 -13.16 5.15
N GLU A 12 2.57 -12.38 4.73
CA GLU A 12 3.44 -11.66 5.64
C GLU A 12 2.76 -10.36 6.09
N LYS A 13 2.95 -10.01 7.37
CA LYS A 13 2.44 -8.75 7.91
C LYS A 13 3.45 -7.65 7.59
N LEU A 14 3.02 -6.64 6.83
CA LEU A 14 3.79 -5.44 6.60
C LEU A 14 3.46 -4.41 7.68
N GLN A 15 4.47 -3.90 8.39
CA GLN A 15 4.33 -2.76 9.28
C GLN A 15 4.83 -1.52 8.54
N LEU A 16 3.97 -0.52 8.43
CA LEU A 16 4.28 0.80 7.87
C LEU A 16 4.10 1.82 8.97
N MET A 17 5.05 2.74 9.11
CA MET A 17 4.85 3.95 9.89
C MET A 17 4.38 5.02 8.93
N LEU A 18 3.22 5.59 9.23
CA LEU A 18 2.59 6.63 8.44
C LEU A 18 2.17 7.72 9.41
N ASP A 19 2.27 8.97 8.97
CA ASP A 19 1.81 10.10 9.75
C ASP A 19 0.28 10.15 9.81
N VAL A 20 -0.25 10.97 10.71
CA VAL A 20 -1.70 11.10 10.94
C VAL A 20 -2.43 11.54 9.67
N GLU A 21 -1.79 12.40 8.87
CA GLU A 21 -2.34 12.93 7.63
C GLU A 21 -2.41 11.87 6.54
N GLU A 22 -1.33 11.09 6.35
CA GLU A 22 -1.30 9.97 5.42
C GLU A 22 -2.33 8.90 5.77
N LEU A 23 -2.45 8.56 7.06
CA LEU A 23 -3.46 7.64 7.54
C LEU A 23 -4.87 8.14 7.24
N LYS A 24 -5.11 9.45 7.41
CA LYS A 24 -6.39 10.07 7.12
C LYS A 24 -6.73 9.98 5.63
N VAL A 25 -5.80 10.27 4.73
CA VAL A 25 -6.03 10.15 3.28
C VAL A 25 -6.37 8.72 2.87
N ILE A 26 -5.69 7.72 3.45
CA ILE A 26 -6.01 6.31 3.19
C ILE A 26 -7.43 5.95 3.70
N ASP A 27 -7.80 6.44 4.89
CA ASP A 27 -9.14 6.19 5.45
C ASP A 27 -10.23 6.95 4.65
N ASP A 28 -10.00 8.20 4.24
CA ASP A 28 -10.93 8.97 3.41
C ASP A 28 -11.18 8.25 2.08
N TRP A 29 -10.12 7.86 1.38
CA TRP A 29 -10.22 7.09 0.13
C TRP A 29 -10.94 5.75 0.33
N ARG A 30 -10.68 5.06 1.45
CA ARG A 30 -11.40 3.84 1.85
C ARG A 30 -12.90 4.11 2.00
N PHE A 31 -13.30 5.21 2.63
CA PHE A 31 -14.72 5.57 2.81
C PHE A 31 -15.38 5.90 1.46
N GLU A 32 -14.71 6.69 0.62
CA GLU A 32 -15.19 7.05 -0.72
C GLU A 32 -15.40 5.82 -1.60
N ASN A 33 -14.46 4.87 -1.58
CA ASN A 33 -14.52 3.63 -2.35
C ASN A 33 -15.27 2.49 -1.63
N ARG A 34 -15.87 2.77 -0.46
CA ARG A 34 -16.66 1.83 0.36
C ARG A 34 -15.92 0.53 0.68
N LEU A 35 -14.63 0.62 0.98
CA LEU A 35 -13.80 -0.54 1.25
C LEU A 35 -13.92 -1.03 2.70
N PRO A 36 -13.99 -2.36 2.91
CA PRO A 36 -14.34 -2.93 4.21
C PRO A 36 -13.26 -2.72 5.28
N SER A 37 -11.99 -2.62 4.90
CA SER A 37 -10.87 -2.43 5.83
C SER A 37 -9.76 -1.56 5.24
N ARG A 38 -8.94 -0.96 6.11
CA ARG A 38 -7.73 -0.25 5.69
C ARG A 38 -6.77 -1.16 4.93
N ALA A 39 -6.64 -2.42 5.34
CA ALA A 39 -5.82 -3.39 4.61
C ALA A 39 -6.33 -3.65 3.19
N ALA A 40 -7.65 -3.67 2.98
CA ALA A 40 -8.23 -3.75 1.64
C ALA A 40 -7.92 -2.48 0.84
N ALA A 41 -7.99 -1.31 1.49
CA ALA A 41 -7.68 -0.05 0.85
C ALA A 41 -6.21 0.02 0.39
N ILE A 42 -5.28 -0.27 1.29
CA ILE A 42 -3.84 -0.29 1.00
C ILE A 42 -3.52 -1.29 -0.11
N ARG A 43 -4.11 -2.49 -0.10
CA ARG A 43 -3.90 -3.48 -1.16
C ARG A 43 -4.38 -2.99 -2.52
N GLU A 44 -5.53 -2.33 -2.56
CA GLU A 44 -6.08 -1.81 -3.81
C GLU A 44 -5.27 -0.62 -4.33
N LEU A 45 -4.80 0.28 -3.44
CA LEU A 45 -3.87 1.35 -3.79
C LEU A 45 -2.56 0.79 -4.36
N ILE A 46 -1.95 -0.19 -3.69
CA ILE A 46 -0.73 -0.87 -4.19
C ILE A 46 -1.00 -1.51 -5.55
N ARG A 47 -2.14 -2.19 -5.72
CA ARG A 47 -2.51 -2.80 -7.00
C ARG A 47 -2.65 -1.74 -8.10
N ARG A 48 -3.32 -0.62 -7.83
CA ARG A 48 -3.50 0.47 -8.79
C ARG A 48 -2.17 1.12 -9.17
N GLY A 49 -1.27 1.30 -8.20
CA GLY A 49 0.10 1.74 -8.46
C GLY A 49 0.86 0.73 -9.33
N LEU A 50 0.89 -0.54 -8.96
CA LEU A 50 1.65 -1.54 -9.76
C LEU A 50 1.10 -1.78 -11.18
N ASN A 51 -0.12 -1.35 -11.49
CA ASN A 51 -0.74 -1.49 -12.82
C ASN A 51 -0.84 -0.15 -13.58
N THR A 52 -0.28 0.93 -13.04
CA THR A 52 -0.18 2.21 -13.74
C THR A 52 1.14 2.25 -14.49
N ASP A 53 1.09 2.58 -15.78
CA ASP A 53 2.27 2.72 -16.66
C ASP A 53 2.94 4.11 -16.54
N GLU A 54 2.46 4.97 -15.62
CA GLU A 54 2.86 6.37 -15.46
C GLU A 54 3.79 6.64 -14.26
N PHE A 55 4.58 5.66 -13.81
CA PHE A 55 5.61 5.92 -12.79
C PHE A 55 6.94 6.31 -13.43
N GLU A 56 7.46 7.46 -13.02
CA GLU A 56 8.87 7.78 -13.19
C GLU A 56 9.73 6.82 -12.36
N GLU A 57 10.99 6.62 -12.77
CA GLU A 57 11.91 5.75 -12.04
C GLU A 57 12.03 6.22 -10.58
N PRO A 58 11.89 5.32 -9.61
CA PRO A 58 11.89 5.71 -8.21
C PRO A 58 13.25 6.34 -7.85
N PRO A 59 13.24 7.48 -7.13
CA PRO A 59 14.48 8.12 -6.70
C PRO A 59 15.28 7.15 -5.83
N THR A 60 16.51 6.85 -6.26
CA THR A 60 17.35 5.82 -5.62
C THR A 60 18.17 6.37 -4.45
N GLU A 61 18.21 7.70 -4.30
CA GLU A 61 19.09 8.41 -3.36
C GLU A 61 18.33 9.08 -2.20
N ILE A 62 17.01 8.91 -2.11
CA ILE A 62 16.23 9.49 -1.00
C ILE A 62 16.14 8.53 0.20
N PRO A 63 16.19 9.06 1.44
CA PRO A 63 16.01 8.24 2.63
C PRO A 63 14.61 7.65 2.69
N SER A 64 14.46 6.51 3.38
CA SER A 64 13.18 5.79 3.48
C SER A 64 12.04 6.61 4.09
N GLY A 65 12.35 7.71 4.80
CA GLY A 65 11.36 8.63 5.37
C GLY A 65 10.79 9.65 4.39
N GLU A 66 11.37 9.78 3.19
CA GLU A 66 10.85 10.69 2.15
C GLU A 66 9.81 10.03 1.24
N PHE A 67 9.65 8.71 1.30
CA PHE A 67 8.57 7.99 0.61
C PHE A 67 7.23 8.25 1.29
N ARG A 68 6.55 9.32 0.89
CA ARG A 68 5.25 9.75 1.43
C ARG A 68 4.09 9.34 0.53
N VAL A 69 2.93 9.11 1.15
CA VAL A 69 1.65 8.80 0.49
C VAL A 69 0.98 10.05 -0.06
N VAL A 70 1.28 11.21 0.53
CA VAL A 70 0.80 12.52 0.07
C VAL A 70 2.00 13.42 -0.23
N ASP A 71 1.89 14.18 -1.32
CA ASP A 71 2.85 15.24 -1.61
C ASP A 71 2.58 16.42 -0.67
N ASP A 72 3.64 17.14 -0.29
CA ASP A 72 3.52 18.39 0.46
C ASP A 72 3.00 19.44 -0.55
N SER A 73 1.70 19.41 -0.79
CA SER A 73 1.05 20.31 -1.74
C SER A 73 0.92 21.68 -1.09
N GLU A 74 1.93 22.54 -1.30
CA GLU A 74 1.78 24.00 -1.14
C GLU A 74 0.73 24.58 -2.10
#